data_AF-A0A653RNT1-F1
#
_entry.id   AF-A0A653RNT1-F1
#
_cell.length_a   1.000
_cell.length_b   1.000
_cell.length_c   1.000
_cell.angle_alpha   90.00
_cell.angle_beta   90.00
_cell.angle_gamma   90.00
#
_symmetry.space_group_name_H-M   'P 1'
#
loop_
_entity.id
_entity.type
_entity.pdbx_description
1 polymer ?
#
loop_
_entity_poly.entity_id
_entity_poly.type
_entity_poly.pdbx_seq_one_letter_code
_entity_poly.pdbx_strand_id
1 'polypeptide(L)'
;MRIVLLGDSHLARITDDLDRLGDDVVNAAVGGSVAADVLAQAQSVGVGPRDVAVVSVGTNDAAPWNEVDPDDFRVQLERLVESVQPYRWVHVAPPGVDELRMEPEMDGANGLLARYQRVGGVVLGEAGAELVDTPRVIARLGSEAFVDDGVHLSAAGYALLVPAIADAVEDAAG
;
A
#
# COMPACT_ATOMS: atom_id res chain seq x y z
N MET A 1 9.50 2.46 -18.96
CA MET A 1 9.28 3.09 -17.64
C MET A 1 9.20 1.94 -16.66
N ARG A 2 9.97 1.98 -15.57
CA ARG A 2 9.97 0.88 -14.60
C ARG A 2 8.99 1.20 -13.47
N ILE A 3 8.21 0.21 -13.05
CA ILE A 3 7.26 0.32 -11.94
C ILE A 3 7.86 -0.41 -10.75
N VAL A 4 7.88 0.23 -9.58
CA VAL A 4 8.45 -0.34 -8.37
C VAL A 4 7.37 -0.41 -7.30
N LEU A 5 7.05 -1.62 -6.85
CA LEU A 5 6.12 -1.85 -5.74
C LEU A 5 6.89 -1.83 -4.42
N LEU A 6 6.42 -1.02 -3.47
CA LEU A 6 7.05 -0.77 -2.17
C LEU A 6 6.01 -0.87 -1.05
N GLY A 7 6.39 -1.45 0.06
CA GLY A 7 5.58 -1.51 1.25
C GLY A 7 5.41 -2.93 1.76
N ASP A 8 4.18 -3.31 2.06
CA ASP A 8 3.90 -4.49 2.85
C ASP A 8 3.35 -5.68 2.05
N SER A 9 2.75 -6.60 2.80
CA SER A 9 2.21 -7.86 2.32
C SER A 9 1.08 -7.71 1.28
N HIS A 10 0.43 -6.55 1.20
CA HIS A 10 -0.62 -6.29 0.21
C HIS A 10 -0.04 -6.17 -1.21
N LEU A 11 1.13 -5.56 -1.37
CA LEU A 11 1.83 -5.51 -2.65
C LEU A 11 2.76 -6.72 -2.84
N ALA A 12 3.40 -7.21 -1.78
CA ALA A 12 4.35 -8.33 -1.87
C ALA A 12 3.71 -9.63 -2.41
N ARG A 13 2.39 -9.78 -2.26
CA ARG A 13 1.65 -10.94 -2.79
C ARG A 13 1.29 -10.84 -4.27
N ILE A 14 1.41 -9.67 -4.89
CA ILE A 14 1.24 -9.52 -6.34
C ILE A 14 2.49 -10.11 -7.00
N THR A 15 2.38 -11.38 -7.39
CA THR A 15 3.48 -12.17 -7.96
C THR A 15 3.12 -12.65 -9.36
N ASP A 16 1.98 -13.32 -9.48
CA ASP A 16 1.50 -13.90 -10.75
C ASP A 16 0.82 -12.87 -11.67
N ASP A 17 0.48 -11.68 -11.17
CA ASP A 17 -0.23 -10.61 -11.91
C ASP A 17 0.66 -9.37 -12.19
N LEU A 18 1.99 -9.48 -12.04
CA LEU A 18 2.89 -8.33 -12.22
C LEU A 18 2.86 -7.76 -13.65
N ASP A 19 2.74 -8.63 -14.65
CA ASP A 19 2.64 -8.26 -16.07
C ASP A 19 1.40 -7.40 -16.37
N ARG A 20 0.37 -7.46 -15.53
CA ARG A 20 -0.83 -6.64 -15.65
C ARG A 20 -0.63 -5.21 -15.18
N LEU A 21 0.44 -4.93 -14.44
CA LEU A 21 0.80 -3.57 -14.02
C LEU A 21 1.69 -2.88 -15.07
N GLY A 22 2.43 -3.66 -15.87
CA GLY A 22 3.25 -3.17 -16.97
C GLY A 22 4.38 -4.13 -17.36
N ASP A 23 5.16 -3.74 -18.38
CA ASP A 23 6.20 -4.61 -18.96
C ASP A 23 7.49 -4.70 -18.11
N ASP A 24 7.75 -3.74 -17.22
CA ASP A 24 8.96 -3.65 -16.40
C ASP A 24 8.59 -3.33 -14.95
N VAL A 25 8.31 -4.37 -14.17
CA VAL A 25 7.84 -4.26 -12.79
C VAL A 25 8.83 -4.94 -11.84
N VAL A 26 9.23 -4.21 -10.79
CA VAL A 26 10.04 -4.72 -9.70
C VAL A 26 9.21 -4.70 -8.42
N ASN A 27 8.88 -5.87 -7.89
CA ASN A 27 8.23 -5.97 -6.59
C ASN A 27 9.28 -6.01 -5.47
N ALA A 28 9.47 -4.90 -4.76
CA ALA A 28 10.36 -4.77 -3.62
C ALA A 28 9.63 -4.73 -2.27
N ALA A 29 8.29 -4.87 -2.29
CA ALA A 29 7.48 -4.92 -1.08
C ALA A 29 7.76 -6.21 -0.29
N VAL A 30 7.71 -6.12 1.04
CA VAL A 30 8.04 -7.22 1.94
C VAL A 30 6.92 -7.40 2.96
N GLY A 31 6.44 -8.62 3.11
CA GLY A 31 5.41 -8.95 4.11
C GLY A 31 5.83 -8.55 5.52
N GLY A 32 4.91 -7.93 6.27
CA GLY A 32 5.16 -7.45 7.64
C GLY A 32 5.81 -6.06 7.73
N SER A 33 6.19 -5.45 6.61
CA SER A 33 6.83 -4.12 6.63
C SER A 33 5.93 -3.04 7.22
N VAL A 34 6.58 -2.12 7.94
CA VAL A 34 6.03 -0.85 8.43
C VAL A 34 6.63 0.31 7.63
N ALA A 35 6.16 1.55 7.83
CA ALA A 35 6.62 2.71 7.07
C ALA A 35 8.13 2.94 7.16
N ALA A 36 8.77 2.58 8.28
CA ALA A 36 10.21 2.69 8.48
C ALA A 36 11.05 1.84 7.51
N ASP A 37 10.48 0.77 6.96
CA ASP A 37 11.18 -0.16 6.05
C ASP A 37 11.16 0.31 4.59
N VAL A 38 10.16 1.10 4.21
CA VAL A 38 9.84 1.41 2.81
C VAL A 38 10.97 2.17 2.12
N LEU A 39 11.66 3.07 2.85
CA LEU A 39 12.83 3.77 2.32
C LEU A 39 13.98 2.81 1.98
N ALA A 40 14.24 1.82 2.84
CA ALA A 40 15.28 0.83 2.59
C ALA A 40 14.92 -0.05 1.38
N GLN A 41 13.65 -0.41 1.21
CA GLN A 41 13.16 -1.12 0.02
C GLN A 41 13.43 -0.31 -1.24
N ALA A 42 13.04 0.97 -1.27
CA ALA A 42 13.25 1.86 -2.42
C ALA A 42 14.74 2.02 -2.77
N GLN A 43 15.59 2.16 -1.75
CA GLN A 43 17.04 2.28 -1.94
C GLN A 43 17.66 0.97 -2.47
N SER A 44 17.19 -0.18 -2.00
CA SER A 44 17.74 -1.49 -2.38
C SER A 44 17.62 -1.80 -3.88
N VAL A 45 16.57 -1.30 -4.53
CA VAL A 45 16.32 -1.46 -5.97
C VAL A 45 16.64 -0.20 -6.78
N GLY A 46 17.18 0.83 -6.10
CA GLY A 46 17.60 2.09 -6.69
C GLY A 46 16.47 2.82 -7.40
N VAL A 47 15.35 3.08 -6.71
CA VAL A 47 14.26 3.92 -7.24
C VAL A 47 14.81 5.30 -7.59
N GLY A 48 14.48 5.80 -8.78
CA GLY A 48 14.96 7.05 -9.32
C GLY A 48 13.98 7.76 -10.25
N PRO A 49 14.39 8.86 -10.89
CA PRO A 49 13.49 9.85 -11.51
C PRO A 49 12.82 9.40 -12.82
N ARG A 50 12.97 8.13 -13.20
CA ARG A 50 12.33 7.52 -14.37
C ARG A 50 11.34 6.42 -14.00
N ASP A 51 11.18 6.16 -12.70
CA ASP A 51 10.34 5.11 -12.18
C ASP A 51 8.99 5.65 -11.72
N VAL A 52 7.98 4.79 -11.73
CA VAL A 52 6.74 4.99 -10.98
C VAL A 52 6.85 4.18 -9.69
N ALA A 53 6.74 4.83 -8.54
CA ALA A 53 6.80 4.16 -7.24
C ALA A 53 5.38 3.96 -6.70
N VAL A 54 4.96 2.71 -6.55
CA VAL A 54 3.67 2.30 -5.99
C VAL A 54 3.89 1.93 -4.53
N VAL A 55 3.24 2.64 -3.60
CA VAL A 55 3.45 2.48 -2.15
C VAL A 55 2.16 2.04 -1.47
N SER A 56 2.21 0.92 -0.76
CA SER A 56 1.14 0.47 0.16
C SER A 56 1.71 0.06 1.51
N VAL A 57 1.44 0.86 2.53
CA VAL A 57 1.90 0.63 3.91
C VAL A 57 0.92 1.27 4.89
N GLY A 58 0.91 0.82 6.14
CA GLY A 58 -0.01 1.28 7.17
C GLY A 58 -0.80 0.16 7.83
N THR A 59 -0.95 -1.02 7.18
CA THR A 59 -1.65 -2.15 7.78
C THR A 59 -0.89 -2.68 8.99
N ASN A 60 0.42 -2.94 8.83
CA ASN A 60 1.24 -3.42 9.94
C ASN A 60 1.56 -2.31 10.96
N ASP A 61 1.64 -1.06 10.54
CA ASP A 61 1.84 0.08 11.44
C ASP A 61 0.67 0.21 12.43
N ALA A 62 -0.55 -0.01 11.94
CA ALA A 62 -1.77 -0.03 12.76
C ALA A 62 -1.94 -1.30 13.59
N ALA A 63 -1.12 -2.33 13.40
CA ALA A 63 -1.29 -3.59 14.11
C ALA A 63 -0.85 -3.45 15.58
N PRO A 64 -1.61 -4.02 16.54
CA PRO A 64 -1.33 -3.84 17.97
C PRO A 64 -0.05 -4.51 18.47
N TRP A 65 0.62 -5.34 17.67
CA TRP A 65 1.94 -5.85 18.03
C TRP A 65 3.10 -4.95 17.57
N ASN A 66 2.84 -3.98 16.69
CA ASN A 66 3.84 -2.99 16.26
C ASN A 66 3.65 -1.64 16.93
N GLU A 67 2.40 -1.25 17.23
CA GLU A 67 2.03 0.00 17.94
C GLU A 67 2.79 1.24 17.46
N VAL A 68 2.95 1.38 16.13
CA VAL A 68 3.62 2.57 15.57
C VAL A 68 2.80 3.80 15.97
N ASP A 69 3.43 4.90 16.37
CA ASP A 69 2.68 6.14 16.56
C ASP A 69 2.38 6.76 15.18
N PRO A 70 1.16 7.24 14.89
CA PRO A 70 0.89 7.82 13.57
C PRO A 70 1.71 9.08 13.23
N ASP A 71 2.27 9.77 14.22
CA ASP A 71 3.24 10.85 13.97
C ASP A 71 4.61 10.26 13.57
N ASP A 72 5.04 9.13 14.14
CA ASP A 72 6.24 8.41 13.68
C ASP A 72 6.03 7.86 12.26
N PHE A 73 4.85 7.28 11.99
CA PHE A 73 4.45 6.84 10.64
C PHE A 73 4.54 7.99 9.62
N ARG A 74 3.99 9.16 9.98
CA ARG A 74 4.10 10.38 9.17
C ARG A 74 5.56 10.72 8.87
N VAL A 75 6.40 10.79 9.90
CA VAL A 75 7.83 11.13 9.76
C VAL A 75 8.56 10.15 8.84
N GLN A 76 8.25 8.85 8.90
CA GLN A 76 8.86 7.89 7.99
C GLN A 76 8.42 8.09 6.54
N LEU A 77 7.14 8.40 6.30
CA LEU A 77 6.66 8.72 4.95
C LEU A 77 7.24 10.03 4.42
N GLU A 78 7.34 11.07 5.25
CA GLU A 78 7.98 12.34 4.89
C GLU A 78 9.44 12.11 4.50
N ARG A 79 10.17 11.32 5.30
CA ARG A 79 11.54 10.92 4.99
C ARG A 79 11.66 10.16 3.67
N LEU A 80 10.70 9.27 3.36
CA LEU A 80 10.65 8.55 2.10
C LEU A 80 10.51 9.51 0.91
N VAL A 81 9.52 10.40 0.94
CA VAL A 81 9.25 11.32 -0.18
C VAL A 81 10.34 12.38 -0.33
N GLU A 82 11.05 12.75 0.74
CA GLU A 82 12.22 13.63 0.65
C GLU A 82 13.44 12.92 0.05
N SER A 83 13.65 11.65 0.40
CA SER A 83 14.86 10.90 0.04
C SER A 83 14.80 10.30 -1.36
N VAL A 84 13.59 10.02 -1.88
CA VAL A 84 13.36 9.34 -3.15
C VAL A 84 12.52 10.25 -4.04
N GLN A 85 12.97 10.46 -5.28
CA GLN A 85 12.29 11.33 -6.24
C GLN A 85 11.96 10.51 -7.50
N PRO A 86 10.91 9.67 -7.47
CA PRO A 86 10.46 8.96 -8.66
C PRO A 86 9.85 9.95 -9.65
N TYR A 87 9.60 9.50 -10.88
CA TYR A 87 8.84 10.30 -11.84
C TYR A 87 7.43 10.59 -11.32
N ARG A 88 6.83 9.59 -10.67
CA ARG A 88 5.49 9.64 -10.06
C ARG A 88 5.38 8.73 -8.85
N TRP A 89 4.45 9.10 -7.98
CA TRP A 89 3.99 8.28 -6.87
C TRP A 89 2.58 7.76 -7.15
N VAL A 90 2.33 6.51 -6.77
CA VAL A 90 0.99 5.95 -6.64
C VAL A 90 0.85 5.47 -5.19
N HIS A 91 -0.13 5.99 -4.47
CA HIS A 91 -0.46 5.54 -3.13
C HIS A 91 -1.61 4.56 -3.18
N VAL A 92 -1.35 3.32 -2.77
CA VAL A 92 -2.37 2.29 -2.57
C VAL A 92 -2.73 2.28 -1.10
N ALA A 93 -3.89 2.85 -0.77
CA ALA A 93 -4.35 2.91 0.61
C ALA A 93 -4.51 1.49 1.19
N PRO A 94 -4.14 1.25 2.47
CA PRO A 94 -4.42 -0.02 3.14
C PRO A 94 -5.89 -0.45 2.97
N PRO A 95 -6.19 -1.73 2.70
CA PRO A 95 -7.54 -2.20 2.38
C PRO A 95 -8.55 -2.10 3.54
N GLY A 96 -8.08 -1.92 4.77
CA GLY A 96 -8.87 -2.23 5.96
C GLY A 96 -8.73 -3.70 6.33
N VAL A 97 -9.56 -4.15 7.27
CA VAL A 97 -9.67 -5.56 7.71
C VAL A 97 -11.14 -5.98 7.81
N ASP A 98 -11.40 -7.28 7.73
CA ASP A 98 -12.67 -7.87 8.10
C ASP A 98 -12.73 -8.08 9.62
N GLU A 99 -13.28 -7.10 10.34
CA GLU A 99 -13.42 -7.13 11.80
C GLU A 99 -14.23 -8.33 12.31
N LEU A 100 -15.10 -8.93 11.48
CA LEU A 100 -15.87 -10.13 11.88
C LEU A 100 -14.99 -11.38 11.99
N ARG A 101 -13.80 -11.35 11.39
CA ARG A 101 -12.81 -12.43 11.42
C ARG A 101 -11.64 -12.13 12.35
N MET A 102 -11.64 -10.96 12.99
CA MET A 102 -10.60 -10.59 13.93
C MET A 102 -10.90 -11.12 15.34
N GLU A 103 -9.85 -11.29 16.13
CA GLU A 103 -9.99 -11.50 17.57
C GLU A 103 -10.63 -10.27 18.23
N PRO A 104 -11.46 -10.42 19.29
CA PRO A 104 -12.17 -9.30 19.93
C PRO A 104 -11.27 -8.15 20.40
N GLU A 105 -10.01 -8.40 20.71
CA GLU A 105 -9.01 -7.40 21.10
C GLU A 105 -8.65 -6.43 19.95
N MET A 106 -9.04 -6.75 18.72
CA MET A 106 -8.86 -5.94 17.52
C MET A 106 -10.10 -5.09 17.17
N ASP A 107 -11.09 -4.99 18.06
CA ASP A 107 -12.29 -4.20 17.81
C ASP A 107 -11.94 -2.74 17.48
N GLY A 108 -12.56 -2.20 16.43
CA GLY A 108 -12.27 -0.86 15.91
C GLY A 108 -10.96 -0.73 15.10
N ALA A 109 -10.34 -1.84 14.68
CA ALA A 109 -9.15 -1.85 13.83
C ALA A 109 -9.32 -1.00 12.55
N ASN A 110 -10.49 -1.01 11.91
CA ASN A 110 -10.75 -0.17 10.74
C ASN A 110 -10.79 1.32 11.09
N GLY A 111 -11.22 1.69 12.29
CA GLY A 111 -11.16 3.07 12.78
C GLY A 111 -9.70 3.56 12.93
N LEU A 112 -8.83 2.70 13.44
CA LEU A 112 -7.39 2.97 13.54
C LEU A 112 -6.73 3.02 12.15
N LEU A 113 -6.98 2.03 11.29
CA LEU A 113 -6.47 2.00 9.92
C LEU A 113 -6.88 3.23 9.11
N ALA A 114 -8.11 3.73 9.30
CA ALA A 114 -8.55 4.97 8.69
C ALA A 114 -7.71 6.19 9.11
N ARG A 115 -7.10 6.19 10.31
CA ARG A 115 -6.14 7.23 10.72
C ARG A 115 -4.86 7.13 9.89
N TYR A 116 -4.31 5.94 9.70
CA TYR A 116 -3.12 5.71 8.88
C TYR A 116 -3.35 6.04 7.41
N GLN A 117 -4.48 5.61 6.85
CA GLN A 117 -4.90 5.98 5.50
C GLN A 117 -4.95 7.50 5.31
N ARG A 118 -5.52 8.24 6.28
CA ARG A 118 -5.53 9.72 6.22
C ARG A 118 -4.14 10.32 6.30
N VAL A 119 -3.28 9.84 7.19
CA VAL A 119 -1.91 10.37 7.33
C VAL A 119 -1.10 10.09 6.06
N GLY A 120 -1.14 8.85 5.57
CA GLY A 120 -0.43 8.45 4.34
C GLY A 120 -0.96 9.19 3.12
N GLY A 121 -2.27 9.33 2.99
CA GLY A 121 -2.91 10.10 1.92
C GLY A 121 -2.54 11.57 1.92
N VAL A 122 -2.35 12.20 3.10
CA VAL A 122 -1.85 13.58 3.19
C VAL A 122 -0.41 13.66 2.70
N VAL A 123 0.50 12.88 3.28
CA VAL A 123 1.94 12.97 2.96
C VAL A 123 2.23 12.63 1.50
N LEU A 124 1.70 11.50 1.02
CA LEU A 124 1.91 11.07 -0.37
C LEU A 124 1.12 11.96 -1.35
N GLY A 125 -0.06 12.45 -0.98
CA GLY A 125 -0.82 13.39 -1.78
C GLY A 125 -0.13 14.74 -1.96
N GLU A 126 0.53 15.26 -0.92
CA GLU A 126 1.36 16.47 -1.01
C GLU A 126 2.60 16.26 -1.91
N ALA A 127 3.09 15.02 -2.00
CA ALA A 127 4.12 14.61 -2.96
C ALA A 127 3.56 14.37 -4.39
N GLY A 128 2.27 14.63 -4.62
CA GLY A 128 1.62 14.48 -5.92
C GLY A 128 1.24 13.04 -6.28
N ALA A 129 1.10 12.16 -5.29
CA ALA A 129 0.72 10.78 -5.53
C ALA A 129 -0.73 10.65 -6.04
N GLU A 130 -0.91 9.76 -7.00
CA GLU A 130 -2.24 9.28 -7.37
C GLU A 130 -2.76 8.27 -6.34
N LEU A 131 -4.01 8.42 -5.90
CA LEU A 131 -4.60 7.60 -4.86
C LEU A 131 -5.42 6.44 -5.45
N VAL A 132 -5.03 5.21 -5.11
CA VAL A 132 -5.88 4.02 -5.19
C VAL A 132 -6.56 3.81 -3.84
N ASP A 133 -7.83 4.19 -3.74
CA ASP A 133 -8.67 4.00 -2.55
C ASP A 133 -9.12 2.54 -2.45
N THR A 134 -8.22 1.67 -1.97
CA THR A 134 -8.45 0.22 -1.87
C THR A 134 -9.74 -0.14 -1.13
N PRO A 135 -10.07 0.44 0.04
CA PRO A 135 -11.35 0.17 0.71
C PRO A 135 -12.55 0.38 -0.22
N ARG A 136 -12.55 1.46 -1.01
CA ARG A 136 -13.61 1.72 -1.99
C ARG A 136 -13.60 0.74 -3.16
N VAL A 137 -12.42 0.36 -3.67
CA VAL A 137 -12.26 -0.60 -4.77
C VAL A 137 -12.86 -1.96 -4.41
N ILE A 138 -12.60 -2.45 -3.20
CA ILE A 138 -13.03 -3.78 -2.75
C ILE A 138 -14.38 -3.81 -2.05
N ALA A 139 -14.98 -2.64 -1.74
CA ALA A 139 -16.18 -2.50 -0.92
C ALA A 139 -17.33 -3.44 -1.31
N ARG A 140 -17.50 -3.71 -2.61
CA ARG A 140 -18.58 -4.57 -3.13
C ARG A 140 -18.48 -6.05 -2.73
N LEU A 141 -17.29 -6.50 -2.32
CA LEU A 141 -17.05 -7.89 -1.92
C LEU A 141 -17.33 -8.12 -0.42
N GLY A 142 -17.35 -7.06 0.40
CA GLY A 142 -17.43 -7.19 1.86
C GLY A 142 -16.37 -8.17 2.39
N SER A 143 -16.77 -9.10 3.25
CA SER A 143 -15.90 -10.15 3.79
C SER A 143 -15.25 -11.06 2.74
N GLU A 144 -15.80 -11.16 1.52
CA GLU A 144 -15.18 -11.94 0.44
C GLU A 144 -13.91 -11.26 -0.11
N ALA A 145 -13.67 -9.98 0.21
CA ALA A 145 -12.43 -9.29 -0.15
C ALA A 145 -11.21 -9.85 0.58
N PHE A 146 -11.40 -10.54 1.70
CA PHE A 146 -10.34 -11.02 2.58
C PHE A 146 -10.32 -12.55 2.66
N VAL A 147 -9.15 -13.12 2.97
CA VAL A 147 -9.04 -14.53 3.36
C VAL A 147 -9.48 -14.72 4.82
N ASP A 148 -9.35 -15.94 5.33
CA ASP A 148 -9.86 -16.32 6.66
C ASP A 148 -9.25 -15.52 7.80
N ASP A 149 -8.03 -15.03 7.64
CA ASP A 149 -7.37 -14.18 8.65
C ASP A 149 -7.89 -12.75 8.69
N GLY A 150 -8.84 -12.39 7.82
CA GLY A 150 -9.49 -11.07 7.74
C GLY A 150 -8.56 -9.88 7.47
N VAL A 151 -7.26 -10.09 7.25
CA VAL A 151 -6.29 -9.03 6.99
C VAL A 151 -5.86 -9.08 5.53
N HIS A 152 -5.49 -10.26 5.04
CA HIS A 152 -4.98 -10.40 3.69
C HIS A 152 -6.11 -10.46 2.67
N LEU A 153 -5.88 -9.85 1.51
CA LEU A 153 -6.85 -9.88 0.42
C LEU A 153 -6.97 -11.28 -0.17
N SER A 154 -8.20 -11.66 -0.49
CA SER A 154 -8.50 -12.87 -1.27
C SER A 154 -8.11 -12.68 -2.75
N ALA A 155 -8.16 -13.76 -3.52
CA ALA A 155 -8.02 -13.67 -4.97
C ALA A 155 -9.08 -12.75 -5.61
N ALA A 156 -10.30 -12.71 -5.06
CA ALA A 156 -11.34 -11.80 -5.52
C ALA A 156 -11.00 -10.33 -5.19
N GLY A 157 -10.40 -10.06 -4.03
CA GLY A 157 -9.89 -8.75 -3.67
C GLY A 157 -8.80 -8.27 -4.64
N TYR A 158 -7.80 -9.12 -4.91
CA TYR A 158 -6.74 -8.80 -5.88
C TYR A 158 -7.25 -8.64 -7.31
N ALA A 159 -8.27 -9.39 -7.71
CA ALA A 159 -8.89 -9.25 -9.03
C ALA A 159 -9.52 -7.86 -9.24
N LEU A 160 -9.82 -7.11 -8.18
CA LEU A 160 -10.28 -5.71 -8.25
C LEU A 160 -9.16 -4.71 -8.04
N LEU A 161 -8.23 -5.00 -7.12
CA LEU A 161 -7.15 -4.09 -6.78
C LEU A 161 -6.11 -3.96 -7.90
N VAL A 162 -5.68 -5.07 -8.52
CA VAL A 162 -4.63 -5.05 -9.55
C VAL A 162 -5.00 -4.15 -10.73
N PRO A 163 -6.21 -4.24 -11.33
CA PRO A 163 -6.63 -3.29 -12.37
C PRO A 163 -6.63 -1.84 -11.91
N ALA A 164 -7.08 -1.55 -10.68
CA ALA A 164 -7.09 -0.18 -10.17
C ALA A 164 -5.68 0.40 -9.98
N ILE A 165 -4.69 -0.44 -9.63
CA ILE A 165 -3.28 -0.05 -9.59
C ILE A 165 -2.75 0.20 -11.01
N ALA A 166 -3.08 -0.68 -11.96
CA ALA A 166 -2.66 -0.53 -13.35
C ALA A 166 -3.18 0.78 -13.96
N ASP A 167 -4.48 1.07 -13.79
CA ASP A 167 -5.09 2.32 -14.25
C ASP A 167 -4.38 3.55 -13.66
N ALA A 168 -4.11 3.54 -12.35
CA ALA A 168 -3.39 4.64 -11.68
C ALA A 168 -1.92 4.77 -12.12
N VAL A 169 -1.27 3.67 -12.48
CA VAL A 169 0.09 3.71 -13.03
C VAL A 169 0.09 4.28 -14.45
N GLU A 170 -0.91 3.92 -15.27
CA GLU A 170 -1.08 4.46 -16.62
C GLU A 170 -1.41 5.96 -16.60
N ASP A 171 -2.34 6.39 -15.75
CA ASP A 171 -2.72 7.80 -15.59
C ASP A 171 -1.55 8.65 -15.06
N ALA A 172 -0.73 8.11 -14.15
CA ALA A 172 0.48 8.76 -13.70
C ALA A 172 1.54 8.90 -14.82
N ALA A 173 1.59 7.95 -15.76
CA ALA A 173 2.57 7.89 -16.85
C ALA A 173 2.23 8.79 -18.05
N GLY A 174 0.97 9.22 -18.19
CA GLY A 174 0.48 10.16 -19.22
C GLY A 174 0.88 11.61 -19.00
#